data_AF-A0A558CPE6-F1
#
_entry.id   AF-A0A558CPE6-F1
#
_cell.length_a   1.000
_cell.length_b   1.000
_cell.length_c   1.000
_cell.angle_alpha   90.00
_cell.angle_beta   90.00
_cell.angle_gamma   90.00
#
_symmetry.space_group_name_H-M   'P 1'
#
loop_
_entity.id
_entity.type
_entity.pdbx_description
1 polymer ?
#
loop_
_entity_poly.entity_id
_entity_poly.type
_entity_poly.pdbx_seq_one_letter_code
_entity_poly.pdbx_strand_id
1 'polypeptide(L)'
;MRERYPDARIVGRVEADRGESHTEDIVWLPDGTLFHASGWPGMDPWELTGDPHAVAAALGITDRTLEDLDIDLDAEPDEVEWADFVSLALGEADPWPLSRPQVSAFRVRHTRPCTRRMERLFLPGD
;
A
#
# COMPACT_ATOMS: atom_id res chain seq x y z
N MET A 1 10.67 -7.88 11.81
CA MET A 1 10.37 -6.43 11.83
C MET A 1 9.59 -6.09 13.08
N ARG A 2 8.40 -6.68 13.32
CA ARG A 2 7.60 -6.45 14.53
C ARG A 2 8.32 -6.73 15.86
N GLU A 3 9.13 -7.78 15.94
CA GLU A 3 9.96 -8.02 17.14
C GLU A 3 10.97 -6.91 17.43
N ARG A 4 11.41 -6.18 16.39
CA ARG A 4 12.44 -5.14 16.51
C ARG A 4 11.84 -3.74 16.62
N TYR A 5 10.68 -3.53 16.03
CA TYR A 5 9.92 -2.28 16.05
C TYR A 5 8.43 -2.63 16.26
N PRO A 6 8.03 -2.94 17.49
CA PRO A 6 6.67 -3.39 17.78
C PRO A 6 5.63 -2.32 17.46
N ASP A 7 6.00 -1.05 17.61
CA ASP A 7 5.14 0.10 17.35
C ASP A 7 5.24 0.62 15.91
N ALA A 8 5.95 -0.09 15.03
CA ALA A 8 6.07 0.34 13.63
C ALA A 8 4.77 0.07 12.85
N ARG A 9 4.26 1.13 12.25
CA ARG A 9 3.31 1.04 11.14
C ARG A 9 4.05 0.63 9.86
N ILE A 10 3.53 -0.35 9.15
CA ILE A 10 4.00 -0.72 7.81
C ILE A 10 3.02 -0.11 6.82
N VAL A 11 3.54 0.66 5.88
CA VAL A 11 2.77 1.19 4.76
C VAL A 11 3.54 0.87 3.49
N GLY A 12 2.87 0.29 2.50
CA GLY A 12 3.46 -0.10 1.24
C GLY A 12 2.56 0.27 0.09
N ARG A 13 3.19 0.73 -1.00
CA ARG A 13 2.57 0.91 -2.31
C ARG A 13 3.50 0.33 -3.36
N VAL A 14 2.93 -0.37 -4.33
CA VAL A 14 3.60 -0.85 -5.52
C VAL A 14 2.73 -0.48 -6.71
N GLU A 15 3.36 0.05 -7.74
CA GLU A 15 2.76 0.24 -9.05
C GLU A 15 3.65 -0.44 -10.09
N ALA A 16 3.05 -1.22 -10.98
CA ALA A 16 3.73 -1.88 -12.07
C ALA A 16 2.97 -1.65 -13.38
N ASP A 17 3.54 -0.80 -14.24
CA ASP A 17 3.05 -0.61 -15.61
C ASP A 17 3.45 -1.79 -16.49
N ARG A 18 2.46 -2.46 -17.08
CA ARG A 18 2.60 -3.54 -18.07
C ARG A 18 1.70 -3.33 -19.30
N GLY A 19 1.42 -2.08 -19.65
CA GLY A 19 0.42 -1.68 -20.66
C GLY A 19 -0.89 -1.21 -20.04
N GLU A 20 -1.20 -1.71 -18.85
CA GLU A 20 -2.07 -1.12 -17.84
C GLU A 20 -1.29 -1.10 -16.51
N SER A 21 -1.69 -0.25 -15.55
CA SER A 21 -1.03 -0.18 -14.25
C SER A 21 -1.69 -1.16 -13.28
N HIS A 22 -0.92 -2.14 -12.80
CA HIS A 22 -1.27 -2.92 -11.62
C HIS A 22 -0.87 -2.16 -10.37
N THR A 23 -1.76 -2.06 -9.39
CA THR A 23 -1.47 -1.43 -8.10
C THR A 23 -1.60 -2.45 -6.96
N GLU A 24 -0.79 -2.25 -5.93
CA GLU A 24 -0.86 -3.00 -4.68
C GLU A 24 -0.52 -2.07 -3.51
N ASP A 25 -1.47 -1.92 -2.59
CA ASP A 25 -1.43 -1.00 -1.45
C ASP A 25 -1.68 -1.76 -0.14
N ILE A 26 -0.92 -1.45 0.90
CA ILE A 26 -1.03 -2.13 2.21
C ILE A 26 -0.80 -1.16 3.36
N VAL A 27 -1.62 -1.26 4.39
CA VAL A 27 -1.38 -0.65 5.70
C VAL A 27 -1.51 -1.73 6.77
N TRP A 28 -0.48 -1.91 7.57
CA TRP A 28 -0.47 -2.84 8.69
C TRP A 28 -0.02 -2.13 9.97
N LEU A 29 -0.93 -2.04 10.93
CA LEU A 29 -0.74 -1.35 12.19
C LEU A 29 -0.15 -2.28 13.29
N PRO A 30 0.48 -1.72 14.33
CA PRO A 30 1.07 -2.47 15.44
C PRO A 30 0.12 -3.48 16.11
N ASP A 31 -1.14 -3.08 16.30
CA ASP A 31 -2.19 -3.87 16.94
C ASP A 31 -2.69 -5.05 16.07
N GLY A 32 -2.23 -5.12 14.82
CA GLY A 32 -2.61 -6.15 13.85
C GLY A 32 -3.68 -5.72 12.86
N THR A 33 -4.27 -4.53 13.03
CA THR A 33 -5.22 -3.95 12.08
C THR A 33 -4.54 -3.80 10.71
N LEU A 34 -5.22 -4.24 9.65
CA LEU A 34 -4.64 -4.42 8.32
C LEU A 34 -5.69 -4.10 7.27
N PHE A 35 -5.27 -3.46 6.18
CA PHE A 35 -5.89 -3.67 4.88
C PHE A 35 -4.81 -3.91 3.82
N HIS A 36 -5.18 -4.60 2.75
CA HIS A 36 -4.39 -4.81 1.56
C HIS A 36 -5.34 -4.79 0.35
N ALA A 37 -5.03 -3.94 -0.62
CA ALA A 37 -5.77 -3.80 -1.88
C ALA A 37 -4.81 -4.11 -3.03
N SER A 38 -5.23 -4.92 -3.99
CA SER A 38 -4.42 -5.23 -5.17
C SER A 38 -5.31 -5.52 -6.38
N GLY A 39 -4.97 -4.92 -7.51
CA GLY A 39 -5.77 -5.12 -8.70
C GLY A 39 -5.26 -4.38 -9.91
N TRP A 40 -6.03 -4.51 -10.97
CA TRP A 40 -5.88 -3.71 -12.17
C TRP A 40 -7.16 -2.91 -12.33
N PRO A 41 -7.09 -1.58 -12.54
CA PRO A 41 -8.28 -0.76 -12.71
C PRO A 41 -9.20 -1.31 -13.81
N GLY A 42 -10.48 -1.52 -13.48
CA GLY A 42 -11.48 -2.02 -14.42
C GLY A 42 -11.32 -3.49 -14.85
N MET A 43 -10.46 -4.27 -14.18
CA MET A 43 -10.40 -5.72 -14.38
C MET A 43 -10.66 -6.48 -13.08
N ASP A 44 -11.64 -7.38 -13.15
CA ASP A 44 -11.92 -8.34 -12.09
C ASP A 44 -10.92 -9.52 -12.07
N PRO A 45 -10.59 -10.07 -10.89
CA PRO A 45 -11.01 -9.59 -9.57
C PRO A 45 -10.05 -8.53 -9.00
N TRP A 46 -10.60 -7.52 -8.33
CA TRP A 46 -9.84 -6.73 -7.37
C TRP A 46 -9.78 -7.46 -6.03
N GLU A 47 -8.57 -7.66 -5.49
CA GLU A 47 -8.38 -8.30 -4.20
C GLU A 47 -8.34 -7.26 -3.09
N LEU A 48 -9.32 -7.31 -2.18
CA LEU A 48 -9.31 -6.55 -0.92
C LEU A 48 -9.30 -7.52 0.26
N THR A 49 -8.28 -7.43 1.11
CA THR A 49 -8.15 -8.21 2.34
C THR A 49 -8.01 -7.29 3.54
N GLY A 50 -8.66 -7.64 4.66
CA GLY A 50 -8.64 -6.83 5.88
C GLY A 50 -9.78 -5.82 5.92
N ASP A 51 -9.60 -4.75 6.70
CA ASP A 51 -10.65 -3.77 6.98
C ASP A 51 -10.07 -2.34 6.89
N PRO A 52 -10.30 -1.62 5.77
CA PRO A 52 -9.83 -0.25 5.62
C PRO A 52 -10.53 0.73 6.58
N HIS A 53 -11.78 0.47 6.98
CA HIS A 53 -12.50 1.28 7.98
C HIS A 53 -11.85 1.14 9.35
N ALA A 54 -11.46 -0.07 9.74
CA ALA A 54 -10.71 -0.27 10.98
C ALA A 54 -9.36 0.44 10.97
N VAL A 55 -8.66 0.45 9.82
CA VAL A 55 -7.41 1.20 9.66
C VAL A 55 -7.66 2.71 9.79
N ALA A 56 -8.69 3.25 9.13
CA ALA A 56 -9.04 4.66 9.21
C ALA A 56 -9.35 5.08 10.66
N ALA A 57 -10.18 4.30 11.36
CA ALA A 57 -10.53 4.53 12.76
C ALA A 57 -9.30 4.49 13.68
N ALA A 58 -8.42 3.50 13.51
CA ALA A 58 -7.21 3.35 14.32
C ALA A 58 -6.20 4.49 14.10
N LEU A 59 -6.18 5.09 12.92
CA LEU A 59 -5.33 6.25 12.60
C LEU A 59 -6.01 7.61 12.89
N GLY A 60 -7.28 7.61 13.30
CA GLY A 60 -8.06 8.83 13.52
C GLY A 60 -8.37 9.59 12.23
N ILE A 61 -8.37 8.90 11.08
CA ILE A 61 -8.81 9.45 9.80
C ILE A 61 -10.35 9.57 9.88
N THR A 62 -10.86 10.78 9.69
CA THR A 62 -12.29 11.08 9.80
C THR A 62 -12.98 10.96 8.46
N ASP A 63 -14.29 10.72 8.44
CA ASP A 63 -15.11 10.71 7.22
C ASP A 63 -14.91 12.00 6.42
N ARG A 64 -14.86 13.15 7.09
CA ARG A 64 -14.56 14.43 6.45
C ARG A 64 -13.21 14.43 5.71
N THR A 65 -12.17 13.81 6.29
CA THR A 65 -10.84 13.71 5.66
C THR A 65 -10.88 12.84 4.42
N LEU A 66 -11.69 11.77 4.43
CA LEU A 66 -11.91 10.90 3.29
C LEU A 66 -12.70 11.64 2.20
N GLU A 67 -13.79 12.33 2.56
CA GLU A 67 -14.59 13.18 1.66
C GLU A 67 -13.77 14.30 1.02
N ASP A 68 -12.90 14.98 1.79
CA ASP A 68 -12.04 16.06 1.29
C ASP A 68 -11.05 15.55 0.20
N LEU A 69 -10.82 14.24 0.11
CA LEU A 69 -9.98 13.56 -0.87
C LEU A 69 -10.75 12.66 -1.85
N ASP A 70 -12.08 12.71 -1.83
CA ASP A 70 -12.95 11.86 -2.68
C ASP A 70 -12.71 10.35 -2.49
N ILE A 71 -12.34 9.93 -1.28
CA ILE A 71 -12.13 8.52 -0.93
C ILE A 71 -13.43 7.97 -0.34
N ASP A 72 -14.09 7.07 -1.07
CA ASP A 72 -15.23 6.30 -0.58
C ASP A 72 -14.80 4.85 -0.26
N LEU A 73 -14.67 4.51 1.02
CA LEU A 73 -14.28 3.16 1.45
C LEU A 73 -15.40 2.11 1.28
N ASP A 74 -16.62 2.53 0.97
CA ASP A 74 -17.77 1.67 0.73
C ASP A 74 -18.04 1.42 -0.77
N ALA A 75 -17.29 2.07 -1.67
CA ALA A 75 -17.35 1.86 -3.12
C ALA A 75 -16.77 0.48 -3.53
N GLU A 76 -16.92 0.13 -4.81
CA GLU A 76 -16.28 -1.08 -5.33
C GLU A 76 -14.75 -0.95 -5.22
N PRO A 77 -14.00 -1.98 -4.80
CA PRO A 77 -12.58 -1.83 -4.51
C PRO A 77 -11.72 -1.31 -5.67
N ASP A 78 -12.12 -1.52 -6.92
CA ASP A 78 -11.44 -1.00 -8.10
C ASP A 78 -11.79 0.46 -8.43
N GLU A 79 -12.80 1.03 -7.77
CA GLU A 79 -13.19 2.44 -7.86
C GLU A 79 -12.52 3.30 -6.77
N VAL A 80 -11.92 2.70 -5.75
CA VAL A 80 -11.29 3.42 -4.64
C VAL A 80 -9.84 3.79 -4.98
N GLU A 81 -9.49 5.06 -4.83
CA GLU A 81 -8.11 5.56 -4.92
C GLU A 81 -7.29 5.18 -3.67
N TRP A 82 -6.93 3.89 -3.57
CA TRP A 82 -6.17 3.34 -2.43
C TRP A 82 -4.83 4.03 -2.21
N ALA A 83 -4.24 4.57 -3.27
CA ALA A 83 -3.05 5.38 -3.16
C ALA A 83 -3.28 6.55 -2.18
N ASP A 84 -4.32 7.36 -2.38
CA ASP A 84 -4.56 8.51 -1.51
C ASP A 84 -4.85 8.08 -0.07
N PHE A 85 -5.53 6.94 0.12
CA PHE A 85 -5.73 6.36 1.45
C PHE A 85 -4.42 5.93 2.13
N VAL A 86 -3.51 5.30 1.40
CA VAL A 86 -2.16 4.93 1.88
C VAL A 86 -1.31 6.16 2.20
N SER A 87 -1.46 7.24 1.44
CA SER A 87 -0.79 8.52 1.69
C SER A 87 -1.31 9.20 2.97
N LEU A 88 -2.62 9.21 3.20
CA LEU A 88 -3.20 9.59 4.50
C LEU A 88 -2.64 8.71 5.62
N ALA A 89 -2.60 7.40 5.37
CA ALA A 89 -2.04 6.46 6.30
C ALA A 89 -0.55 6.65 6.49
N LEU A 90 0.19 7.42 5.68
CA LEU A 90 1.58 7.80 5.94
C LEU A 90 1.71 9.07 6.80
N GLY A 91 0.78 10.02 6.66
CA GLY A 91 0.78 11.29 7.38
C GLY A 91 2.07 12.10 7.12
N GLU A 92 2.69 12.66 8.16
CA GLU A 92 3.94 13.44 8.02
C GLU A 92 5.13 12.62 7.48
N ALA A 93 5.05 11.29 7.51
CA ALA A 93 6.06 10.41 6.95
C ALA A 93 5.87 10.16 5.45
N ASP A 94 4.84 10.74 4.82
CA ASP A 94 4.61 10.63 3.38
C ASP A 94 5.78 11.26 2.60
N PRO A 95 6.56 10.45 1.84
CA PRO A 95 7.67 10.96 1.08
C PRO A 95 7.27 11.61 -0.24
N TRP A 96 6.04 11.41 -0.74
CA TRP A 96 5.61 11.80 -2.08
C TRP A 96 5.37 13.30 -2.28
N PRO A 97 4.88 14.06 -1.27
CA PRO A 97 4.83 15.52 -1.35
C PRO A 97 6.21 16.20 -1.32
N LEU A 98 7.27 15.48 -0.94
CA LEU A 98 8.60 16.07 -0.77
C LEU A 98 9.27 16.28 -2.14
N SER A 99 9.50 17.55 -2.49
CA SER A 99 10.22 17.94 -3.71
C SER A 99 11.66 17.41 -3.84
N ARG A 100 12.24 16.84 -2.77
CA ARG A 100 13.58 16.25 -2.72
C ARG A 100 13.63 15.07 -1.74
N PRO A 101 13.23 13.85 -2.14
CA PRO A 101 13.30 12.69 -1.26
C PRO A 101 14.75 12.42 -0.85
N GLN A 102 15.00 12.28 0.46
CA GLN A 102 16.32 11.92 0.97
C GLN A 102 16.51 10.42 0.81
N VAL A 103 17.24 10.01 -0.23
CA VAL A 103 17.48 8.59 -0.54
C VAL A 103 18.31 7.95 0.57
N SER A 104 17.69 7.03 1.31
CA SER A 104 18.37 6.15 2.26
C SER A 104 18.50 4.75 1.64
N ALA A 105 19.72 4.31 1.38
CA ALA A 105 19.98 2.98 0.84
C ALA A 105 19.97 1.93 1.95
N PHE A 106 18.86 1.19 2.08
CA PHE A 106 18.82 0.00 2.94
C PHE A 106 19.21 -1.23 2.14
N ARG A 107 20.13 -2.04 2.69
CA ARG A 107 20.47 -3.33 2.09
C ARG A 107 19.37 -4.34 2.44
N VAL A 108 18.37 -4.46 1.57
CA VAL A 108 17.35 -5.52 1.67
C VAL A 108 17.99 -6.86 1.29
N ARG A 109 17.89 -7.85 2.17
CA ARG A 109 18.22 -9.25 1.85
C ARG A 109 16.94 -9.99 1.55
N HIS A 110 16.70 -10.30 0.29
CA HIS A 110 15.60 -11.18 -0.09
C HIS A 110 15.96 -12.64 0.24
N THR A 111 14.95 -13.42 0.60
CA THR A 111 15.11 -14.88 0.68
C THR A 111 15.23 -15.45 -0.74
N ARG A 112 15.93 -16.58 -0.90
CA ARG A 112 16.05 -17.28 -2.20
C ARG A 112 14.70 -17.48 -2.92
N PRO A 113 13.61 -17.87 -2.24
CA PRO A 113 12.29 -17.97 -2.86
C PRO A 113 11.75 -16.63 -3.40
N CYS A 114 11.90 -15.54 -2.63
CA CYS A 114 11.48 -14.21 -3.06
C CYS A 114 12.28 -13.73 -4.27
N THR A 115 13.61 -13.91 -4.26
CA THR A 115 14.48 -13.58 -5.40
C THR A 115 14.06 -14.31 -6.66
N ARG A 116 13.88 -15.64 -6.60
CA ARG A 116 13.47 -16.45 -7.75
C ARG A 116 12.09 -16.07 -8.30
N ARG A 117 11.17 -15.65 -7.42
CA ARG A 117 9.83 -15.19 -7.83
C ARG A 117 9.93 -13.83 -8.54
N MET A 118 10.71 -12.90 -8.02
CA MET A 118 10.96 -11.61 -8.67
C MET A 118 11.67 -11.79 -10.01
N GLU A 119 12.70 -12.62 -10.07
CA GLU A 119 13.40 -12.94 -11.33
C GLU A 119 12.43 -13.48 -12.38
N ARG A 120 11.56 -14.45 -12.04
CA ARG A 120 10.54 -14.95 -12.97
C ARG A 120 9.53 -13.92 -13.44
N LEU A 121 9.17 -12.95 -12.59
CA LEU A 121 8.12 -11.98 -12.88
C LEU A 121 8.65 -10.76 -13.65
N PHE A 122 9.88 -10.33 -13.36
CA PHE A 122 10.41 -9.04 -13.79
C PHE A 122 11.65 -9.13 -14.68
N LEU A 123 12.32 -10.27 -14.73
CA LEU A 123 13.41 -10.51 -15.66
C LEU A 123 12.90 -11.48 -16.72
N PRO A 124 12.72 -11.06 -17.99
CA PRO A 124 12.41 -12.00 -19.05
C PRO A 124 13.51 -13.07 -19.08
N GLY A 125 13.10 -14.34 -19.06
CA GLY A 125 14.04 -15.45 -19.26
C GLY A 125 14.67 -15.35 -20.64
N ASP A 126 15.97 -15.63 -20.71
CA ASP A 126 16.72 -15.78 -21.97
C ASP A 126 16.05 -16.80 -22.92
#